data_AF-A0A444ZBW9-F1
#
_entry.id   AF-A0A444ZBW9-F1
#
_cell.length_a   1.000
_cell.length_b   1.000
_cell.length_c   1.000
_cell.angle_alpha   90.00
_cell.angle_beta   90.00
_cell.angle_gamma   90.00
#
_symmetry.space_group_name_H-M   'P 1'
#
loop_
_entity.id
_entity.type
_entity.pdbx_description
1 polymer ?
#
loop_
_entity_poly.entity_id
_entity_poly.type
_entity_poly.pdbx_seq_one_letter_code
_entity_poly.pdbx_strand_id
1 'polypeptide(L)'
;MDKEIPALMGVSKAILENVIFVHQDEANWPLQDPSTLKKKFDDIFSATRYTKALEVIKKLHKEQAQEIKTFKLKLENLQTLKDAAYKLRESIAQDQESTESLKCQLQELEGSIKDVDDKIHHAEKTLKVLRKLQDQISTKTAQRSTLFREQQKQYAALTEDNEDTDEELMEWKTKFEERIGILQTKISKLERELNDIDTKSSFLKQTINDSIWEISKLQTEAGAHKSLKNERDLCIKNLFAEHNLGPLPESPFTDEVATNLTVNHVKIKGFRS
;
A
#
# COMPACT_ATOMS: atom_id res chain seq x y z
N MET A 1 -52.63 86.69 -62.42
CA MET A 1 -52.36 87.95 -63.13
C MET A 1 -52.43 89.18 -62.22
N ASP A 2 -53.35 89.25 -61.25
CA ASP A 2 -53.56 90.45 -60.39
C ASP A 2 -52.46 90.77 -59.34
N LYS A 3 -51.45 89.91 -59.15
CA LYS A 3 -50.35 90.15 -58.21
C LYS A 3 -49.07 90.67 -58.86
N GLU A 4 -48.87 90.39 -60.15
CA GLU A 4 -47.63 90.69 -60.85
C GLU A 4 -47.65 92.09 -61.46
N ILE A 5 -48.82 92.55 -61.93
CA ILE A 5 -48.99 93.90 -62.51
C ILE A 5 -48.66 95.01 -61.47
N PRO A 6 -49.18 94.99 -60.23
CA PRO A 6 -48.82 96.00 -59.23
C PRO A 6 -47.31 95.98 -58.88
N ALA A 7 -46.72 94.78 -58.81
CA ALA A 7 -45.30 94.61 -58.51
C ALA A 7 -44.39 95.19 -59.61
N LEU A 8 -44.74 95.00 -60.88
CA LEU A 8 -44.04 95.57 -62.04
C LEU A 8 -44.14 97.10 -62.09
N MET A 9 -45.24 97.68 -61.58
CA MET A 9 -45.44 99.13 -61.51
C MET A 9 -44.80 99.77 -60.26
N GLY A 10 -44.24 98.97 -59.35
CA GLY A 10 -43.63 99.47 -58.10
C GLY A 10 -44.64 100.00 -57.08
N VAL A 11 -45.92 99.67 -57.22
CA VAL A 11 -47.01 100.16 -56.36
C VAL A 11 -47.76 98.98 -55.73
N SER A 12 -48.20 99.13 -54.47
CA SER A 12 -48.97 98.06 -53.82
C SER A 12 -50.34 97.89 -54.46
N LYS A 13 -50.85 96.64 -54.51
CA LYS A 13 -52.19 96.34 -55.03
C LYS A 13 -53.27 97.21 -54.37
N ALA A 14 -53.17 97.43 -53.06
CA ALA A 14 -54.10 98.27 -52.31
C ALA A 14 -54.05 99.76 -52.72
N ILE A 15 -52.88 100.31 -53.08
CA ILE A 15 -52.77 101.68 -53.59
C ILE A 15 -53.36 101.76 -55.01
N LEU A 16 -53.12 100.73 -55.84
CA LEU A 16 -53.64 100.68 -57.20
C LEU A 16 -55.18 100.67 -57.22
N GLU A 17 -55.81 99.88 -56.35
CA GLU A 17 -57.27 99.72 -56.28
C GLU A 17 -57.98 100.82 -55.47
N ASN A 18 -57.35 101.34 -54.40
CA ASN A 18 -58.01 102.28 -53.46
C ASN A 18 -57.58 103.74 -53.63
N VAL A 19 -56.58 104.04 -54.47
CA VAL A 19 -56.09 105.41 -54.71
C VAL A 19 -56.01 105.76 -56.21
N ILE A 20 -55.52 104.86 -57.06
CA ILE A 20 -55.28 105.16 -58.50
C ILE A 20 -56.51 104.83 -59.37
N PHE A 21 -57.10 103.63 -59.20
CA PHE A 21 -58.24 103.15 -59.98
C PHE A 21 -59.50 102.93 -59.12
N VAL A 22 -59.85 103.94 -58.31
CA VAL A 22 -61.06 103.90 -57.50
C VAL A 22 -62.31 104.00 -58.39
N HIS A 23 -63.31 103.15 -58.15
CA HIS A 23 -64.59 103.21 -58.88
C HIS A 23 -65.30 104.54 -58.58
N GLN A 24 -66.01 105.12 -59.56
CA GLN A 24 -66.64 106.43 -59.40
C GLN A 24 -67.64 106.48 -58.22
N ASP A 25 -68.32 105.37 -57.95
CA ASP A 25 -69.26 105.21 -56.83
C ASP A 25 -68.55 105.09 -55.46
N GLU A 26 -67.29 104.66 -55.45
CA GLU A 26 -66.46 104.49 -54.24
C GLU A 26 -65.47 105.64 -54.03
N ALA A 27 -65.38 106.62 -54.94
CA ALA A 27 -64.40 107.70 -54.90
C ALA A 27 -64.52 108.60 -53.65
N ASN A 28 -65.71 108.63 -53.02
CA ASN A 28 -65.96 109.37 -51.78
C ASN A 28 -65.60 108.58 -50.51
N TRP A 29 -64.94 107.42 -50.60
CA TRP A 29 -64.54 106.62 -49.44
C TRP A 29 -63.78 107.37 -48.33
N PRO A 30 -63.00 108.45 -48.58
CA PRO A 30 -62.38 109.23 -47.50
C PRO A 30 -63.39 109.93 -46.58
N LEU A 31 -64.63 110.12 -47.05
CA LEU A 31 -65.73 110.77 -46.33
C LEU A 31 -66.81 109.77 -45.88
N GLN A 32 -66.62 108.48 -46.16
CA GLN A 32 -67.53 107.43 -45.74
C GLN A 32 -67.37 107.12 -44.24
N ASP A 33 -68.13 106.13 -43.77
CA ASP A 33 -68.12 105.71 -42.38
C ASP A 33 -66.71 105.32 -41.89
N PRO A 34 -66.40 105.52 -40.60
CA PRO A 34 -65.07 105.24 -40.04
C PRO A 34 -64.59 103.80 -40.22
N SER A 35 -65.51 102.84 -40.42
CA SER A 35 -65.16 101.43 -40.61
C SER A 35 -64.57 101.19 -42.00
N THR A 36 -65.24 101.71 -43.03
CA THR A 36 -64.79 101.62 -44.43
C THR A 36 -63.47 102.37 -44.63
N LEU A 37 -63.35 103.57 -44.05
CA LEU A 37 -62.12 104.36 -44.04
C LEU A 37 -60.96 103.57 -43.43
N LYS A 38 -61.15 103.01 -42.22
CA LYS A 38 -60.11 102.26 -41.52
C LYS A 38 -59.68 101.01 -42.29
N LYS A 39 -60.61 100.30 -42.93
CA LYS A 39 -60.30 99.12 -43.75
C LYS A 39 -59.43 99.47 -44.95
N LYS A 40 -59.78 100.53 -45.70
CA LYS A 40 -58.98 100.99 -46.85
C LYS A 40 -57.60 101.53 -46.40
N PHE A 41 -57.52 102.23 -45.28
CA PHE A 41 -56.24 102.64 -44.65
C PHE A 41 -55.38 101.43 -44.24
N ASP A 42 -55.96 100.45 -43.53
CA ASP A 42 -55.24 99.25 -43.08
C ASP A 42 -54.72 98.42 -44.27
N ASP A 43 -55.46 98.38 -45.39
CA ASP A 43 -55.04 97.71 -46.63
C ASP A 43 -53.92 98.49 -47.35
N ILE A 44 -54.04 99.82 -47.48
CA ILE A 44 -53.01 100.69 -48.09
C ILE A 44 -51.70 100.60 -47.32
N PHE A 45 -51.74 100.69 -46.00
CA PHE A 45 -50.55 100.61 -45.13
C PHE A 45 -50.15 99.18 -44.77
N SER A 46 -50.95 98.17 -45.17
CA SER A 46 -50.72 96.75 -44.86
C SER A 46 -50.46 96.47 -43.37
N ALA A 47 -51.04 97.29 -42.48
CA ALA A 47 -50.74 97.27 -41.04
C ALA A 47 -51.01 95.90 -40.41
N THR A 48 -52.06 95.22 -40.87
CA THR A 48 -52.45 93.86 -40.42
C THR A 48 -51.43 92.78 -40.78
N ARG A 49 -50.65 92.95 -41.85
CA ARG A 49 -49.58 92.01 -42.23
C ARG A 49 -48.38 92.16 -41.31
N TYR A 50 -48.02 93.39 -40.96
CA TYR A 50 -46.92 93.68 -40.05
C TYR A 50 -47.22 93.22 -38.62
N THR A 51 -48.44 93.43 -38.12
CA THR A 51 -48.83 92.95 -36.77
C THR A 51 -48.78 91.42 -36.67
N LYS A 52 -49.32 90.71 -37.67
CA LYS A 52 -49.23 89.23 -37.75
C LYS A 52 -47.79 88.73 -37.82
N ALA A 53 -46.93 89.36 -38.63
CA ALA A 53 -45.52 88.99 -38.70
C ALA A 53 -44.81 89.20 -37.35
N LEU A 54 -45.10 90.30 -36.65
CA LEU A 54 -44.57 90.60 -35.33
C LEU A 54 -45.05 89.58 -34.27
N GLU A 55 -46.31 89.15 -34.33
CA GLU A 55 -46.82 88.06 -33.48
C GLU A 55 -46.08 86.75 -33.70
N VAL A 56 -45.84 86.38 -34.96
CA VAL A 56 -45.08 85.17 -35.32
C VAL A 56 -43.64 85.27 -34.82
N ILE A 57 -42.98 86.42 -34.98
CA ILE A 57 -41.62 86.66 -34.46
C ILE A 57 -41.60 86.55 -32.93
N LYS A 58 -42.58 87.14 -32.23
CA LYS A 58 -42.69 87.03 -30.77
C LYS A 58 -42.88 85.58 -30.32
N LYS A 59 -43.71 84.81 -31.05
CA LYS A 59 -43.93 83.39 -30.79
C LYS A 59 -42.65 82.59 -30.98
N LEU A 60 -41.96 82.76 -32.10
CA LEU A 60 -40.69 82.09 -32.40
C LEU A 60 -39.61 82.43 -31.37
N HIS A 61 -39.50 83.70 -30.97
CA HIS A 61 -38.55 84.13 -29.93
C HIS A 61 -38.84 83.43 -28.58
N LYS A 62 -40.11 83.28 -28.22
CA LYS A 62 -40.50 82.56 -27.00
C LYS A 62 -40.19 81.06 -27.09
N GLU A 63 -40.45 80.44 -28.23
CA GLU A 63 -40.13 79.03 -28.49
C GLU A 63 -38.61 78.78 -28.44
N GLN A 64 -37.81 79.60 -29.12
CA GLN A 64 -36.35 79.52 -29.07
C GLN A 64 -35.80 79.75 -27.67
N ALA A 65 -36.34 80.72 -26.91
CA ALA A 65 -35.95 80.93 -25.53
C ALA A 65 -36.27 79.73 -24.63
N GLN A 66 -37.37 79.03 -24.88
CA GLN A 66 -37.72 77.80 -24.19
C GLN A 66 -36.78 76.64 -24.58
N GLU A 67 -36.50 76.47 -25.87
CA GLU A 67 -35.53 75.47 -26.35
C GLU A 67 -34.15 75.69 -25.74
N ILE A 68 -33.63 76.92 -25.72
CA ILE A 68 -32.35 77.26 -25.10
C ILE A 68 -32.33 76.85 -23.62
N LYS A 69 -33.42 77.08 -22.87
CA LYS A 69 -33.52 76.62 -21.47
C LYS A 69 -33.47 75.09 -21.37
N THR A 70 -34.19 74.38 -22.23
CA THR A 70 -34.16 72.91 -22.24
C THR A 70 -32.80 72.34 -22.60
N PHE A 71 -32.09 72.94 -23.58
CA PHE A 71 -30.74 72.52 -23.95
C PHE A 71 -29.72 72.82 -22.86
N LYS A 72 -29.83 73.96 -22.16
CA LYS A 72 -28.98 74.27 -21.01
C LYS A 72 -29.16 73.25 -19.89
N LEU A 73 -30.40 72.91 -19.54
CA LEU A 73 -30.68 71.89 -18.53
C LEU A 73 -30.16 70.51 -18.96
N LYS A 74 -30.34 70.15 -20.24
CA LYS A 74 -29.81 68.88 -20.78
C LYS A 74 -28.28 68.84 -20.75
N LEU A 75 -27.62 69.95 -21.04
CA LEU A 75 -26.16 70.06 -20.99
C LEU A 75 -25.65 69.87 -19.56
N GLU A 76 -26.28 70.53 -18.58
CA GLU A 76 -25.93 70.39 -17.16
C GLU A 76 -26.12 68.95 -16.67
N ASN A 77 -27.24 68.32 -17.01
CA ASN A 77 -27.49 66.91 -16.69
C ASN A 77 -26.48 65.96 -17.35
N LEU A 78 -26.09 66.23 -18.61
CA LEU A 78 -25.08 65.43 -19.29
C LEU A 78 -23.69 65.63 -18.68
N GLN A 79 -23.37 66.84 -18.22
CA GLN A 79 -22.12 67.13 -17.55
C GLN A 79 -22.03 66.41 -16.20
N THR A 80 -23.08 66.45 -15.38
CA THR A 80 -23.11 65.72 -14.10
C THR A 80 -23.03 64.21 -14.30
N LEU A 81 -23.73 63.66 -15.31
CA LEU A 81 -23.64 62.25 -15.67
C LEU A 81 -22.22 61.86 -16.14
N LYS A 82 -21.59 62.70 -16.95
CA LYS A 82 -20.21 62.52 -17.40
C LYS A 82 -19.26 62.50 -16.20
N ASP A 83 -19.34 63.48 -15.32
CA ASP A 83 -18.47 63.58 -14.15
C ASP A 83 -18.66 62.39 -13.19
N ALA A 84 -19.91 61.93 -13.00
CA ALA A 84 -20.21 60.72 -12.24
C ALA A 84 -19.61 59.46 -12.90
N ALA A 85 -19.70 59.33 -14.22
CA ALA A 85 -19.11 58.22 -14.96
C ALA A 85 -17.57 58.22 -14.88
N TYR A 86 -16.91 59.38 -14.92
CA TYR A 86 -15.47 59.48 -14.73
C TYR A 86 -15.05 59.06 -13.32
N LYS A 87 -15.74 59.54 -12.27
CA LYS A 87 -15.46 59.13 -10.89
C LYS A 87 -15.64 57.62 -10.68
N LEU A 88 -16.71 57.04 -11.26
CA LEU A 88 -16.93 55.61 -11.18
C LEU A 88 -15.81 54.83 -11.89
N ARG A 89 -15.36 55.30 -13.06
CA ARG A 89 -14.26 54.67 -13.80
C ARG A 89 -12.94 54.74 -13.05
N GLU A 90 -12.66 55.86 -12.38
CA GLU A 90 -11.48 56.03 -11.53
C GLU A 90 -11.53 55.08 -10.32
N SER A 91 -12.68 54.98 -9.65
CA SER A 91 -12.90 54.02 -8.56
C SER A 91 -12.67 52.58 -9.03
N ILE A 92 -13.23 52.20 -10.19
CA ILE A 92 -13.03 50.85 -10.75
C ILE A 92 -11.55 50.58 -11.03
N ALA A 93 -10.81 51.55 -11.57
CA ALA A 93 -9.39 51.40 -11.84
C ALA A 93 -8.59 51.23 -10.53
N GLN A 94 -8.91 52.01 -9.50
CA GLN A 94 -8.28 51.90 -8.18
C GLN A 94 -8.61 50.57 -7.50
N ASP A 95 -9.85 50.10 -7.59
CA ASP A 95 -10.28 48.81 -7.04
C ASP A 95 -9.60 47.64 -7.78
N GLN A 96 -9.41 47.75 -9.09
CA GLN A 96 -8.67 46.77 -9.89
C GLN A 96 -7.20 46.71 -9.50
N GLU A 97 -6.53 47.86 -9.36
CA GLU A 97 -5.14 47.93 -8.88
C GLU A 97 -5.00 47.34 -7.47
N SER A 98 -5.93 47.69 -6.57
CA SER A 98 -5.97 47.14 -5.21
C SER A 98 -6.16 45.63 -5.24
N THR A 99 -7.08 45.11 -6.07
CA THR A 99 -7.33 43.68 -6.24
C THR A 99 -6.10 42.93 -6.73
N GLU A 100 -5.40 43.46 -7.74
CA GLU A 100 -4.19 42.82 -8.26
C GLU A 100 -3.07 42.83 -7.22
N SER A 101 -2.90 43.92 -6.46
CA SER A 101 -1.90 43.96 -5.39
C SER A 101 -2.21 42.95 -4.25
N LEU A 102 -3.47 42.83 -3.83
CA LEU A 102 -3.90 41.83 -2.85
C LEU A 102 -3.69 40.41 -3.38
N LYS A 103 -3.94 40.18 -4.68
CA LYS A 103 -3.72 38.88 -5.31
C LYS A 103 -2.24 38.49 -5.33
N CYS A 104 -1.34 39.44 -5.63
CA CYS A 104 0.11 39.22 -5.52
C CYS A 104 0.52 38.86 -4.08
N GLN A 105 0.00 39.60 -3.08
CA GLN A 105 0.28 39.31 -1.67
C GLN A 105 -0.25 37.93 -1.24
N LEU A 106 -1.43 37.53 -1.72
CA LEU A 106 -1.96 36.18 -1.47
C LEU A 106 -1.05 35.11 -2.06
N GLN A 107 -0.57 35.30 -3.28
CA GLN A 107 0.33 34.35 -3.94
C GLN A 107 1.68 34.24 -3.19
N GLU A 108 2.22 35.35 -2.70
CA GLU A 108 3.43 35.36 -1.86
C GLU A 108 3.20 34.61 -0.53
N LEU A 109 2.06 34.87 0.13
CA LEU A 109 1.69 34.19 1.38
C LEU A 109 1.47 32.69 1.16
N GLU A 110 0.80 32.29 0.08
CA GLU A 110 0.64 30.87 -0.29
C GLU A 110 2.00 30.20 -0.52
N GLY A 111 2.94 30.89 -1.20
CA GLY A 111 4.30 30.42 -1.37
C GLY A 111 5.04 30.24 -0.04
N SER A 112 4.90 31.20 0.87
CA SER A 112 5.49 31.15 2.22
C SER A 112 4.90 30.01 3.07
N ILE A 113 3.57 29.83 3.03
CA ILE A 113 2.88 28.72 3.70
C ILE A 113 3.42 27.38 3.21
N LYS A 114 3.58 27.23 1.88
CA LYS A 114 4.13 26.00 1.29
C LYS A 114 5.56 25.73 1.74
N ASP A 115 6.43 26.75 1.77
CA ASP A 115 7.81 26.61 2.26
C ASP A 115 7.86 26.21 3.75
N VAL A 116 6.99 26.80 4.58
CA VAL A 116 6.86 26.42 5.99
C VAL A 116 6.34 24.98 6.14
N ASP A 117 5.36 24.57 5.33
CA ASP A 117 4.82 23.21 5.35
C ASP A 117 5.87 22.17 4.93
N ASP A 118 6.66 22.46 3.90
CA ASP A 118 7.79 21.62 3.47
C ASP A 118 8.85 21.48 4.58
N LYS A 119 9.15 22.59 5.29
CA LYS A 119 10.06 22.58 6.45
C LYS A 119 9.50 21.75 7.61
N ILE A 120 8.21 21.84 7.89
CA ILE A 120 7.54 21.02 8.92
C ILE A 120 7.64 19.54 8.55
N HIS A 121 7.29 19.16 7.33
CA HIS A 121 7.39 17.77 6.86
C HIS A 121 8.82 17.24 6.96
N HIS A 122 9.83 18.06 6.62
CA HIS A 122 11.23 17.69 6.78
C HIS A 122 11.63 17.49 8.25
N ALA A 123 11.20 18.40 9.14
CA ALA A 123 11.45 18.30 10.57
C ALA A 123 10.79 17.05 11.18
N GLU A 124 9.55 16.73 10.79
CA GLU A 124 8.84 15.52 11.22
C GLU A 124 9.55 14.24 10.77
N LYS A 125 10.02 14.20 9.52
CA LYS A 125 10.80 13.06 9.00
C LYS A 125 12.09 12.88 9.80
N THR A 126 12.78 13.97 10.10
CA THR A 126 14.01 13.96 10.91
C THR A 126 13.72 13.49 12.35
N LEU A 127 12.65 13.99 12.98
CA LEU A 127 12.20 13.54 14.29
C LEU A 127 11.88 12.04 14.33
N LYS A 128 11.26 11.50 13.27
CA LYS A 128 10.97 10.07 13.15
C LYS A 128 12.25 9.23 13.11
N VAL A 129 13.29 9.71 12.41
CA VAL A 129 14.60 9.05 12.37
C VAL A 129 15.28 9.13 13.75
N LEU A 130 15.25 10.30 14.39
CA LEU A 130 15.80 10.49 15.73
C LEU A 130 15.12 9.60 16.78
N ARG A 131 13.80 9.45 16.74
CA ARG A 131 13.08 8.51 17.62
C ARG A 131 13.54 7.06 17.41
N LYS A 132 13.67 6.62 16.16
CA LYS A 132 14.19 5.27 15.87
C LYS A 132 15.60 5.07 16.41
N LEU A 133 16.49 6.06 16.26
CA LEU A 133 17.84 6.02 16.82
C LEU A 133 17.79 5.97 18.35
N GLN A 134 16.92 6.76 18.99
CA GLN A 134 16.73 6.75 20.44
C GLN A 134 16.28 5.36 20.94
N ASP A 135 15.36 4.70 20.23
CA ASP A 135 14.89 3.34 20.55
C ASP A 135 16.01 2.30 20.39
N GLN A 136 16.87 2.46 19.38
CA GLN A 136 18.04 1.60 19.21
C GLN A 136 19.05 1.81 20.33
N ILE A 137 19.32 3.06 20.70
CA ILE A 137 20.23 3.41 21.80
C ILE A 137 19.70 2.83 23.11
N SER A 138 18.42 3.00 23.42
CA SER A 138 17.82 2.45 24.65
C SER A 138 17.91 0.92 24.70
N THR A 139 17.60 0.26 23.58
CA THR A 139 17.72 -1.20 23.45
C THR A 139 19.17 -1.67 23.65
N LYS A 140 20.14 -1.03 23.01
CA LYS A 140 21.57 -1.35 23.15
C LYS A 140 22.08 -1.08 24.55
N THR A 141 21.61 -0.01 25.19
CA THR A 141 21.97 0.34 26.56
C THR A 141 21.45 -0.70 27.54
N ALA A 142 20.19 -1.16 27.38
CA ALA A 142 19.62 -2.24 28.17
C ALA A 142 20.35 -3.57 27.97
N GLN A 143 20.69 -3.92 26.71
CA GLN A 143 21.52 -5.09 26.42
C GLN A 143 22.87 -5.02 27.13
N ARG A 144 23.56 -3.87 27.02
CA ARG A 144 24.86 -3.66 27.68
C ARG A 144 24.76 -3.79 29.20
N SER A 145 23.73 -3.20 29.82
CA SER A 145 23.56 -3.28 31.28
C SER A 145 23.25 -4.71 31.75
N THR A 146 22.45 -5.47 30.99
CA THR A 146 22.18 -6.88 31.30
C THR A 146 23.43 -7.75 31.20
N LEU A 147 24.21 -7.61 30.12
CA LEU A 147 25.47 -8.34 29.93
C LEU A 147 26.49 -7.97 31.00
N PHE A 148 26.61 -6.68 31.33
CA PHE A 148 27.51 -6.23 32.38
C PHE A 148 27.13 -6.80 33.74
N ARG A 149 25.84 -6.86 34.08
CA ARG A 149 25.35 -7.49 35.31
C ARG A 149 25.63 -8.99 35.33
N GLU A 150 25.43 -9.68 34.22
CA GLU A 150 25.73 -11.11 34.10
C GLU A 150 27.22 -11.38 34.26
N GLN A 151 28.07 -10.59 33.58
CA GLN A 151 29.52 -10.62 33.73
C GLN A 151 29.91 -10.43 35.19
N GLN A 152 29.41 -9.39 35.85
CA GLN A 152 29.73 -9.09 37.24
C GLN A 152 29.28 -10.21 38.20
N LYS A 153 28.14 -10.85 37.92
CA LYS A 153 27.66 -12.02 38.67
C LYS A 153 28.56 -13.24 38.47
N GLN A 154 29.05 -13.48 37.24
CA GLN A 154 30.00 -14.56 36.97
C GLN A 154 31.34 -14.30 37.66
N TYR A 155 31.87 -13.08 37.60
CA TYR A 155 33.06 -12.68 38.36
C TYR A 155 32.88 -12.85 39.87
N ALA A 156 31.74 -12.46 40.44
CA ALA A 156 31.49 -12.63 41.87
C ALA A 156 31.29 -14.11 42.30
N ALA A 157 30.94 -14.99 41.36
CA ALA A 157 30.79 -16.42 41.60
C ALA A 157 32.12 -17.19 41.48
N LEU A 158 33.14 -16.59 40.85
CA LEU A 158 34.49 -17.14 40.81
C LEU A 158 35.08 -17.07 42.23
N THR A 159 35.55 -18.21 42.71
CA THR A 159 36.10 -18.38 44.08
C THR A 159 37.59 -17.99 44.15
N GLU A 160 38.24 -17.88 42.99
CA GLU A 160 39.65 -17.59 42.79
C GLU A 160 39.78 -16.83 41.46
N ASP A 161 40.45 -15.67 41.45
CA ASP A 161 40.72 -14.93 40.22
C ASP A 161 41.79 -15.68 39.42
N ASN A 162 41.52 -15.93 38.15
CA ASN A 162 42.54 -16.53 37.29
C ASN A 162 43.51 -15.44 36.86
N GLU A 163 44.74 -15.48 37.36
CA GLU A 163 45.82 -14.54 37.03
C GLU A 163 46.49 -14.84 35.67
N ASP A 164 46.10 -15.94 35.02
CA ASP A 164 46.64 -16.34 33.73
C ASP A 164 46.26 -15.31 32.64
N THR A 165 47.23 -15.02 31.78
CA THR A 165 47.06 -14.10 30.66
C THR A 165 46.12 -14.71 29.59
N ASP A 166 45.42 -13.89 28.80
CA ASP A 166 44.53 -14.37 27.73
C ASP A 166 45.25 -15.32 26.74
N GLU A 167 46.54 -15.09 26.46
CA GLU A 167 47.36 -16.01 25.66
C GLU A 167 47.54 -17.38 26.33
N GLU A 168 47.80 -17.43 27.63
CA GLU A 168 47.98 -18.67 28.38
C GLU A 168 46.67 -19.46 28.44
N LEU A 169 45.54 -18.77 28.63
CA LEU A 169 44.21 -19.38 28.63
C LEU A 169 43.86 -20.00 27.27
N MET A 170 44.21 -19.33 26.16
CA MET A 170 44.04 -19.86 24.81
C MET A 170 44.94 -21.07 24.53
N GLU A 171 46.17 -21.07 25.06
CA GLU A 171 47.08 -22.21 24.94
C GLU A 171 46.55 -23.42 25.74
N TRP A 172 46.05 -23.21 26.95
CA TRP A 172 45.38 -24.23 27.75
C TRP A 172 44.14 -24.80 27.05
N LYS A 173 43.29 -23.93 26.50
CA LYS A 173 42.11 -24.36 25.73
C LYS A 173 42.51 -25.27 24.57
N THR A 174 43.54 -24.89 23.82
CA THR A 174 44.04 -25.68 22.68
C THR A 174 44.58 -27.04 23.15
N LYS A 175 45.37 -27.07 24.23
CA LYS A 175 45.87 -28.32 24.83
C LYS A 175 44.75 -29.22 25.34
N PHE A 176 43.70 -28.64 25.93
CA PHE A 176 42.52 -29.39 26.37
C PHE A 176 41.73 -29.97 25.19
N GLU A 177 41.51 -29.19 24.14
CA GLU A 177 40.85 -29.67 22.91
C GLU A 177 41.62 -30.84 22.28
N GLU A 178 42.95 -30.74 22.20
CA GLU A 178 43.81 -31.85 21.72
C GLU A 178 43.70 -33.08 22.63
N ARG A 179 43.74 -32.89 23.96
CA ARG A 179 43.62 -33.98 24.92
C ARG A 179 42.25 -34.66 24.85
N ILE A 180 41.18 -33.89 24.68
CA ILE A 180 39.83 -34.40 24.47
C ILE A 180 39.78 -35.24 23.18
N GLY A 181 40.38 -34.77 22.08
CA GLY A 181 40.46 -35.53 20.83
C GLY A 181 41.20 -36.87 21.00
N ILE A 182 42.33 -36.89 21.72
CA ILE A 182 43.08 -38.12 22.04
C ILE A 182 42.23 -39.08 22.88
N LEU A 183 41.49 -38.57 23.86
CA LEU A 183 40.63 -39.41 24.70
C LEU A 183 39.44 -39.96 23.91
N GLN A 184 38.80 -39.17 23.05
CA GLN A 184 37.71 -39.62 22.18
C GLN A 184 38.15 -40.70 21.20
N THR A 185 39.34 -40.57 20.60
CA THR A 185 39.89 -41.61 19.72
C THR A 185 40.22 -42.90 20.49
N LYS A 186 40.71 -42.79 21.74
CA LYS A 186 40.94 -43.95 22.61
C LYS A 186 39.65 -44.64 23.02
N ILE A 187 38.61 -43.88 23.37
CA ILE A 187 37.26 -44.42 23.65
C ILE A 187 36.74 -45.17 22.43
N SER A 188 36.78 -44.54 21.25
CA SER A 188 36.34 -45.15 19.99
C SER A 188 37.11 -46.42 19.61
N LYS A 189 38.37 -46.55 20.07
CA LYS A 189 39.18 -47.76 19.87
C LYS A 189 38.76 -48.87 20.84
N LEU A 190 38.62 -48.54 22.12
CA LEU A 190 38.17 -49.49 23.15
C LEU A 190 36.75 -50.00 22.89
N GLU A 191 35.84 -49.15 22.41
CA GLU A 191 34.49 -49.56 22.02
C GLU A 191 34.50 -50.57 20.86
N ARG A 192 35.36 -50.36 19.86
CA ARG A 192 35.55 -51.34 18.77
C ARG A 192 36.12 -52.65 19.29
N GLU A 193 37.15 -52.61 20.13
CA GLU A 193 37.73 -53.81 20.75
C GLU A 193 36.71 -54.57 21.60
N LEU A 194 35.87 -53.85 22.35
CA LEU A 194 34.79 -54.44 23.14
C LEU A 194 33.78 -55.16 22.24
N ASN A 195 33.35 -54.53 21.14
CA ASN A 195 32.42 -55.12 20.19
C ASN A 195 33.02 -56.35 19.47
N ASP A 196 34.30 -56.30 19.12
CA ASP A 196 35.01 -57.45 18.53
C ASP A 196 35.14 -58.62 19.52
N ILE A 197 35.35 -58.34 20.80
CA ILE A 197 35.38 -59.37 21.85
C ILE A 197 33.97 -59.93 22.08
N ASP A 198 32.94 -59.09 22.10
CA ASP A 198 31.56 -59.52 22.30
C ASP A 198 31.07 -60.40 21.15
N THR A 199 31.37 -60.03 19.90
CA THR A 199 31.08 -60.86 18.72
C THR A 199 31.80 -62.20 18.77
N LYS A 200 33.09 -62.23 19.16
CA LYS A 200 33.83 -63.49 19.38
C LYS A 200 33.23 -64.33 20.51
N SER A 201 32.82 -63.70 21.62
CA SER A 201 32.16 -64.37 22.75
C SER A 201 30.83 -64.99 22.33
N SER A 202 30.03 -64.26 21.54
CA SER A 202 28.77 -64.75 20.96
C SER A 202 29.01 -65.94 20.02
N PHE A 203 30.02 -65.86 19.14
CA PHE A 203 30.38 -66.97 18.24
C PHE A 203 30.83 -68.21 19.02
N LEU A 204 31.70 -68.05 20.03
CA LEU A 204 32.13 -69.16 20.88
C LEU A 204 30.96 -69.79 21.66
N LYS A 205 30.03 -68.98 22.17
CA LYS A 205 28.80 -69.48 22.81
C LYS A 205 27.95 -70.31 21.84
N GLN A 206 27.82 -69.86 20.58
CA GLN A 206 27.10 -70.62 19.56
C GLN A 206 27.78 -71.96 19.29
N THR A 207 29.10 -71.98 19.10
CA THR A 207 29.87 -73.22 18.89
C THR A 207 29.76 -74.18 20.07
N ILE A 208 29.74 -73.66 21.30
CA ILE A 208 29.51 -74.47 22.51
C ILE A 208 28.10 -75.08 22.49
N ASN A 209 27.07 -74.30 22.16
CA ASN A 209 25.70 -74.81 22.05
C ASN A 209 25.56 -75.89 20.98
N ASP A 210 26.17 -75.70 19.81
CA ASP A 210 26.17 -76.68 18.72
C ASP A 210 26.85 -77.98 19.16
N SER A 211 27.99 -77.87 19.86
CA SER A 211 28.71 -79.03 20.43
C SER A 211 27.89 -79.75 21.50
N ILE A 212 27.20 -79.03 22.39
CA ILE A 212 26.30 -79.60 23.40
C ILE A 212 25.14 -80.35 22.73
N TRP A 213 24.58 -79.79 21.67
CA TRP A 213 23.53 -80.45 20.89
C TRP A 213 24.02 -81.75 20.28
N GLU A 214 25.21 -81.74 19.68
CA GLU A 214 25.81 -82.93 19.06
C GLU A 214 26.16 -84.01 20.10
N ILE A 215 26.69 -83.63 21.26
CA ILE A 215 26.90 -84.55 22.38
C ILE A 215 25.57 -85.16 22.84
N SER A 216 24.53 -84.35 23.00
CA SER A 216 23.20 -84.82 23.44
C SER A 216 22.58 -85.79 22.44
N LYS A 217 22.74 -85.54 21.14
CA LYS A 217 22.32 -86.43 20.06
C LYS A 217 23.06 -87.77 20.13
N LEU A 218 24.39 -87.75 20.19
CA LEU A 218 25.22 -88.96 20.29
C LEU A 218 24.92 -89.75 21.56
N GLN A 219 24.65 -89.08 22.69
CA GLN A 219 24.29 -89.73 23.95
C GLN A 219 22.91 -90.41 23.87
N THR A 220 21.95 -89.80 23.17
CA THR A 220 20.64 -90.39 22.91
C THR A 220 20.76 -91.63 22.01
N GLU A 221 21.56 -91.55 20.96
CA GLU A 221 21.83 -92.66 20.04
C GLU A 221 22.56 -93.81 20.74
N ALA A 222 23.56 -93.50 21.58
CA ALA A 222 24.23 -94.48 22.43
C ALA A 222 23.29 -95.14 23.43
N GLY A 223 22.37 -94.37 24.03
CA GLY A 223 21.32 -94.88 24.91
C GLY A 223 20.34 -95.82 24.20
N ALA A 224 19.87 -95.44 23.01
CA ALA A 224 19.02 -96.27 22.17
C ALA A 224 19.71 -97.58 21.77
N HIS A 225 20.99 -97.51 21.36
CA HIS A 225 21.79 -98.68 21.02
C HIS A 225 21.99 -99.60 22.24
N LYS A 226 22.17 -99.04 23.45
CA LYS A 226 22.24 -99.80 24.69
C LYS A 226 20.92 -100.51 25.02
N SER A 227 19.78 -99.85 24.83
CA SER A 227 18.46 -100.47 25.00
C SER A 227 18.22 -101.60 24.00
N LEU A 228 18.56 -101.41 22.72
CA LEU A 228 18.49 -102.47 21.70
C LEU A 228 19.39 -103.67 22.05
N LYS A 229 20.60 -103.43 22.58
CA LYS A 229 21.46 -104.52 23.09
C LYS A 229 20.81 -105.26 24.25
N ASN A 230 20.18 -104.55 25.18
CA ASN A 230 19.47 -105.18 26.29
C ASN A 230 18.26 -106.00 25.81
N GLU A 231 17.48 -105.48 24.86
CA GLU A 231 16.35 -106.21 24.24
C GLU A 231 16.82 -107.45 23.50
N ARG A 232 17.91 -107.35 22.72
CA ARG A 232 18.58 -108.49 22.07
C ARG A 232 18.99 -109.53 23.11
N ASP A 233 19.67 -109.12 24.17
CA ASP A 233 20.15 -110.02 25.22
C ASP A 233 18.98 -110.68 25.96
N LEU A 234 17.88 -109.94 26.19
CA LEU A 234 16.65 -110.48 26.78
C LEU A 234 15.95 -111.49 25.86
N CYS A 235 15.88 -111.19 24.55
CA CYS A 235 15.30 -112.08 23.55
C CYS A 235 16.11 -113.39 23.46
N ILE A 236 17.44 -113.31 23.45
CA ILE A 236 18.34 -114.48 23.51
C ILE A 236 18.07 -115.29 24.78
N LYS A 237 17.97 -114.63 25.95
CA LYS A 237 17.65 -115.31 27.21
C LYS A 237 16.29 -116.02 27.17
N ASN A 238 15.25 -115.35 26.67
CA ASN A 238 13.91 -115.93 26.56
C ASN A 238 13.90 -117.13 25.61
N LEU A 239 14.57 -117.03 24.46
CA LEU A 239 14.64 -118.11 23.47
C LEU A 239 15.38 -119.35 23.99
N PHE A 240 16.44 -119.15 24.79
CA PHE A 240 17.15 -120.25 25.46
C PHE A 240 16.33 -120.89 26.59
N ALA A 241 15.53 -120.10 27.31
CA ALA A 241 14.63 -120.58 28.35
C ALA A 241 13.44 -121.37 27.77
N GLU A 242 12.82 -120.93 26.68
CA GLU A 242 11.70 -121.63 26.05
C GLU A 242 12.12 -122.95 25.38
N HIS A 243 13.33 -123.02 24.84
CA HIS A 243 13.81 -124.19 24.08
C HIS A 243 14.82 -125.08 24.81
N ASN A 244 15.06 -124.85 26.12
CA ASN A 244 16.03 -125.58 26.95
C ASN A 244 17.43 -125.71 26.32
N LEU A 245 17.98 -124.62 25.78
CA LEU A 245 19.21 -124.61 24.97
C LEU A 245 20.53 -124.55 25.79
N GLY A 246 20.51 -124.88 27.08
CA GLY A 246 21.71 -124.92 27.95
C GLY A 246 22.01 -123.61 28.69
N PRO A 247 23.07 -123.56 29.52
CA PRO A 247 23.40 -122.40 30.35
C PRO A 247 23.98 -121.23 29.53
N LEU A 248 23.53 -120.01 29.85
CA LEU A 248 23.99 -118.75 29.24
C LEU A 248 24.99 -118.01 30.14
N PRO A 249 25.91 -117.19 29.58
CA PRO A 249 26.79 -116.30 30.34
C PRO A 249 26.03 -115.12 31.01
N GLU A 250 26.69 -114.39 31.91
CA GLU A 250 26.13 -113.17 32.51
C GLU A 250 26.01 -112.03 31.48
N SER A 251 24.93 -111.26 31.60
CA SER A 251 24.59 -110.11 30.75
C SER A 251 25.33 -108.85 31.21
N PRO A 252 25.68 -107.90 30.33
CA PRO A 252 25.39 -107.83 28.89
C PRO A 252 26.35 -108.63 28.00
N PHE A 253 25.84 -109.17 26.89
CA PHE A 253 26.63 -109.94 25.92
C PHE A 253 27.45 -109.00 25.04
N THR A 254 28.74 -109.34 24.84
CA THR A 254 29.53 -108.71 23.78
C THR A 254 28.95 -109.05 22.42
N ASP A 255 29.15 -108.19 21.42
CA ASP A 255 28.53 -108.36 20.09
C ASP A 255 28.89 -109.72 19.47
N GLU A 256 30.14 -110.15 19.63
CA GLU A 256 30.61 -111.48 19.21
C GLU A 256 29.88 -112.64 19.89
N VAL A 257 29.62 -112.53 21.20
CA VAL A 257 28.92 -113.58 21.99
C VAL A 257 27.45 -113.67 21.55
N ALA A 258 26.78 -112.54 21.35
CA ALA A 258 25.39 -112.52 20.89
C ALA A 258 25.22 -113.10 19.48
N THR A 259 26.14 -112.81 18.55
CA THR A 259 26.15 -113.44 17.22
C THR A 259 26.39 -114.94 17.28
N ASN A 260 27.29 -115.42 18.15
CA ASN A 260 27.55 -116.86 18.27
C ASN A 260 26.34 -117.63 18.83
N LEU A 261 25.62 -117.07 19.81
CA LEU A 261 24.44 -117.69 20.43
C LEU A 261 23.23 -117.75 19.48
N THR A 262 23.12 -116.80 18.55
CA THR A 262 22.04 -116.77 17.55
C THR A 262 22.36 -117.62 16.31
N VAL A 263 23.61 -117.63 15.83
CA VAL A 263 23.99 -118.33 14.59
C VAL A 263 24.23 -119.84 14.79
N ASN A 264 24.76 -120.27 15.95
CA ASN A 264 25.15 -121.67 16.15
C ASN A 264 24.01 -122.62 16.61
N HIS A 265 22.82 -122.12 16.98
CA HIS A 265 21.71 -122.96 17.45
C HIS A 265 20.47 -122.99 16.54
N VAL A 266 20.36 -122.06 15.59
CA VAL A 266 19.34 -122.12 14.51
C VAL A 266 19.56 -123.32 13.57
N LYS A 267 20.76 -123.91 13.55
CA LYS A 267 21.04 -125.12 12.75
C LYS A 267 20.48 -126.44 13.32
N ILE A 268 19.89 -126.45 14.51
CA ILE A 268 19.55 -127.72 15.20
C ILE A 268 18.06 -128.13 15.09
N LYS A 269 17.12 -127.30 14.59
CA LYS A 269 15.74 -127.76 14.32
C LYS A 269 15.10 -127.13 13.08
N GLY A 270 15.08 -127.92 12.00
CA GLY A 270 14.34 -127.73 10.74
C GLY A 270 15.30 -127.82 9.54
N PHE A 271 15.32 -128.83 8.68
CA PHE A 271 14.31 -129.81 8.27
C PHE A 271 15.02 -131.06 7.71
N ARG A 272 14.55 -132.25 8.10
CA ARG A 272 14.52 -133.43 7.24
C ARG A 272 13.16 -133.39 6.52
N SER A 273 13.17 -132.93 5.28
CA SER A 273 12.40 -133.42 4.13
C SER A 273 13.02 -132.80 2.89
#